data_AF-A0A950EDB2-F1
#
_entry.id   AF-A0A950EDB2-F1
#
_cell.length_a   1.000
_cell.length_b   1.000
_cell.length_c   1.000
_cell.angle_alpha   90.00
_cell.angle_beta   90.00
_cell.angle_gamma   90.00
#
_symmetry.space_group_name_H-M   'P 1'
#
loop_
_entity.id
_entity.type
_entity.pdbx_description
1 polymer ?
#
loop_
_entity_poly.entity_id
_entity_poly.type
_entity_poly.pdbx_seq_one_letter_code
_entity_poly.pdbx_strand_id
1 'polypeptide(L)'
;MLQPLREAVDATRQRDIAVTVRSLFSLANILAPVRSMRLSPSLPSLTVAAVALAFVHGILASFMVTYMTTEIGLPFTVAGITYSALQMGGLCGRILVGWISDRIGSILATLKVLAVLTTVMTLAIATIAPGWPVPVILMLIVVTGLSATSWNGIHLAEVARLAPERAVGDTAAGSVFFTFLAYSLGPLVFSLAVAALGSYSLAFSGTAFLGLVALWGLIIADRRACG
;
A
#
# COMPACT_ATOMS: atom_id res chain seq x y z
N MET A 1 27.93 -4.22 25.47
CA MET A 1 27.95 -3.30 24.31
C MET A 1 26.62 -2.61 24.00
N LEU A 2 25.44 -3.10 24.47
CA LEU A 2 24.15 -2.45 24.21
C LEU A 2 23.77 -1.30 25.18
N GLN A 3 24.53 -1.13 26.28
CA GLN A 3 24.19 -0.22 27.37
C GLN A 3 24.18 1.29 26.99
N PRO A 4 25.15 1.83 26.22
CA PRO A 4 25.10 3.23 25.79
C PRO A 4 23.99 3.50 24.75
N LEU A 5 23.66 2.49 23.93
CA LEU A 5 22.53 2.60 22.99
C LEU A 5 21.19 2.66 23.74
N ARG A 6 21.11 1.99 24.89
CA ARG A 6 19.91 1.96 25.74
C ARG A 6 19.64 3.32 26.39
N GLU A 7 20.68 4.03 26.83
CA GLU A 7 20.56 5.37 27.41
C GLU A 7 20.11 6.41 26.37
N ALA A 8 20.62 6.33 25.13
CA ALA A 8 20.16 7.18 24.04
C ALA A 8 18.69 6.93 23.67
N VAL A 9 18.23 5.67 23.69
CA VAL A 9 16.83 5.30 23.42
C VAL A 9 15.90 5.65 24.60
N ASP A 10 16.35 5.43 25.84
CA ASP A 10 15.59 5.77 27.05
C ASP A 10 15.50 7.29 27.29
N ALA A 11 16.43 8.10 26.77
CA ALA A 11 16.37 9.57 26.85
C ALA A 11 15.19 10.18 26.08
N THR A 12 14.73 9.52 25.01
CA THR A 12 13.52 9.90 24.25
C THR A 12 12.22 9.34 24.82
N ARG A 13 12.28 8.55 25.89
CA ARG A 13 11.11 7.87 26.46
C ARG A 13 10.35 8.80 27.40
N GLN A 14 9.25 9.38 26.91
CA GLN A 14 8.29 10.09 27.75
C GLN A 14 7.60 9.10 28.72
N ARG A 15 8.12 9.01 29.95
CA ARG A 15 7.63 8.10 31.01
C ARG A 15 6.28 8.50 31.61
N ASP A 16 5.73 9.66 31.25
CA ASP A 16 4.56 10.26 31.93
C ASP A 16 3.23 10.08 31.20
N ILE A 17 3.18 9.30 30.11
CA ILE A 17 1.90 8.97 29.46
C ILE A 17 1.27 7.82 30.23
N ALA A 18 0.44 8.14 31.23
CA ALA A 18 -0.42 7.16 31.87
C ALA A 18 -1.42 6.59 30.84
N VAL A 19 -1.06 5.48 30.20
CA VAL A 19 -1.92 4.76 29.25
C VAL A 19 -3.08 4.13 30.03
N THR A 20 -4.11 4.93 30.26
CA THR A 20 -5.35 4.48 30.88
C THR A 20 -6.24 3.88 29.80
N VAL A 21 -6.92 2.76 30.04
CA VAL A 21 -7.82 2.14 29.03
C VAL A 21 -8.84 3.14 28.46
N ARG A 22 -9.26 4.13 29.26
CA ARG A 22 -10.14 5.24 28.85
C ARG A 22 -9.47 6.25 27.90
N SER A 23 -8.15 6.45 27.98
CA SER A 23 -7.41 7.29 27.03
C SER A 23 -7.18 6.56 25.70
N LEU A 24 -7.13 5.23 25.67
CA LEU A 24 -7.10 4.46 24.41
C LEU A 24 -8.38 4.63 23.57
N PHE A 25 -9.55 4.80 24.21
CA PHE A 25 -10.84 5.03 23.55
C PHE A 25 -11.25 6.51 23.45
N SER A 26 -10.36 7.45 23.76
CA SER A 26 -10.66 8.87 23.59
C SER A 26 -10.68 9.24 22.11
N LEU A 27 -11.80 9.79 21.61
CA LEU A 27 -11.91 10.35 20.26
C LEU A 27 -10.78 11.34 19.95
N ALA A 28 -10.29 12.07 20.95
CA ALA A 28 -9.16 12.98 20.80
C ALA A 28 -7.85 12.25 20.44
N ASN A 29 -7.62 11.03 20.97
CA ASN A 29 -6.45 10.22 20.67
C ASN A 29 -6.59 9.46 19.35
N ILE A 30 -7.81 9.16 18.90
CA ILE A 30 -8.08 8.63 17.55
C ILE A 30 -7.93 9.73 16.48
N LEU A 31 -8.28 10.98 16.82
CA LEU A 31 -8.19 12.13 15.92
C LEU A 31 -6.80 12.79 15.93
N ALA A 32 -5.97 12.57 16.95
CA ALA A 32 -4.61 13.11 17.04
C ALA A 32 -3.72 12.70 15.84
N PRO A 33 -3.71 11.43 15.38
CA PRO A 33 -3.02 11.01 14.17
C PRO A 33 -3.53 11.68 12.89
N VAL A 34 -4.84 11.94 12.81
CA VAL A 34 -5.46 12.64 11.66
C VAL A 34 -5.06 14.12 11.64
N ARG A 35 -4.98 14.72 12.84
CA ARG A 35 -4.62 16.12 13.02
C ARG A 35 -3.12 16.35 12.80
N SER A 36 -2.26 15.42 13.22
CA SER A 36 -0.81 15.49 13.01
C SER A 36 -0.43 15.39 11.53
N MET A 37 -1.13 14.56 10.75
CA MET A 37 -0.94 14.51 9.29
C MET A 37 -1.25 15.83 8.58
N ARG A 38 -2.09 16.70 9.15
CA ARG A 38 -2.39 18.01 8.56
C ARG A 38 -1.31 19.06 8.82
N LEU A 39 -0.27 18.74 9.60
CA LEU A 39 0.80 19.68 9.93
C LEU A 39 1.78 19.89 8.77
N SER A 40 1.95 18.90 7.89
CA SER A 40 2.73 19.04 6.66
C SER A 40 1.81 18.99 5.43
N PRO A 41 1.85 19.97 4.51
CA PRO A 41 0.93 20.05 3.37
C PRO A 41 0.96 18.83 2.42
N SER A 42 2.09 18.13 2.37
CA SER A 42 2.32 16.95 1.52
C SER A 42 1.81 15.63 2.12
N LEU A 43 1.74 15.52 3.46
CA LEU A 43 1.38 14.29 4.17
C LEU A 43 -0.01 13.75 3.80
N PRO A 44 -1.09 14.56 3.74
CA PRO A 44 -2.41 14.05 3.38
C PRO A 44 -2.45 13.46 1.97
N SER A 45 -1.77 14.09 1.01
CA SER A 45 -1.70 13.63 -0.38
C SER A 45 -0.88 12.34 -0.51
N LEU A 46 0.19 12.22 0.27
CA LEU A 46 0.97 10.99 0.39
C LEU A 46 0.14 9.85 1.02
N THR A 47 -0.62 10.13 2.07
CA THR A 47 -1.52 9.14 2.69
C THR A 47 -2.62 8.70 1.74
N VAL A 48 -3.22 9.61 0.94
CA VAL A 48 -4.20 9.24 -0.10
C VAL A 48 -3.58 8.26 -1.10
N ALA A 49 -2.32 8.48 -1.50
CA ALA A 49 -1.66 7.57 -2.41
C ALA A 49 -1.42 6.18 -1.81
N ALA A 50 -0.98 6.12 -0.56
CA ALA A 50 -0.84 4.86 0.16
C ALA A 50 -2.17 4.13 0.35
N VAL A 51 -3.24 4.84 0.70
CA VAL A 51 -4.60 4.29 0.81
C VAL A 51 -5.04 3.66 -0.50
N ALA A 52 -4.83 4.35 -1.63
CA ALA A 52 -5.22 3.83 -2.93
C ALA A 52 -4.41 2.57 -3.33
N LEU A 53 -3.09 2.57 -3.10
CA LEU A 53 -2.25 1.38 -3.34
C LEU A 53 -2.60 0.22 -2.40
N ALA A 54 -2.93 0.52 -1.14
CA ALA A 54 -3.36 -0.48 -0.16
C ALA A 54 -4.69 -1.13 -0.57
N PHE A 55 -5.61 -0.33 -1.09
CA PHE A 55 -6.88 -0.83 -1.61
C PHE A 55 -6.66 -1.85 -2.74
N VAL A 56 -5.79 -1.53 -3.71
CA VAL A 56 -5.42 -2.46 -4.80
C VAL A 56 -4.79 -3.74 -4.25
N HIS A 57 -3.82 -3.62 -3.35
CA HIS A 57 -3.16 -4.80 -2.77
C HIS A 57 -4.13 -5.64 -1.91
N GLY A 58 -5.04 -5.04 -1.16
CA GLY A 58 -6.08 -5.76 -0.43
C GLY A 58 -6.98 -6.58 -1.37
N ILE A 59 -7.42 -5.97 -2.48
CA ILE A 59 -8.21 -6.66 -3.51
C ILE A 59 -7.45 -7.84 -4.09
N LEU A 60 -6.20 -7.64 -4.51
CA LEU A 60 -5.35 -8.71 -5.03
C LEU A 60 -5.15 -9.82 -3.97
N ALA A 61 -4.93 -9.45 -2.71
CA ALA A 61 -4.73 -10.42 -1.64
C ALA A 61 -5.96 -11.32 -1.41
N SER A 62 -7.17 -10.78 -1.54
CA SER A 62 -8.41 -11.52 -1.27
C SER A 62 -8.99 -12.23 -2.47
N PHE A 63 -8.94 -11.63 -3.67
CA PHE A 63 -9.67 -12.13 -4.83
C PHE A 63 -8.81 -12.78 -5.90
N MET A 64 -7.47 -12.76 -5.79
CA MET A 64 -6.64 -13.30 -6.87
C MET A 64 -6.85 -14.80 -7.10
N VAL A 65 -6.88 -15.60 -6.02
CA VAL A 65 -7.12 -17.04 -6.12
C VAL A 65 -8.52 -17.29 -6.69
N THR A 66 -9.53 -16.60 -6.17
CA THR A 66 -10.91 -16.72 -6.63
C THR A 66 -11.02 -16.37 -8.11
N TYR A 67 -10.45 -15.26 -8.57
CA TYR A 67 -10.46 -14.85 -9.97
C TYR A 67 -9.81 -15.91 -10.87
N MET A 68 -8.65 -16.45 -10.47
CA MET A 68 -7.96 -17.50 -11.23
C MET A 68 -8.78 -18.79 -11.33
N THR A 69 -9.56 -19.14 -10.31
CA THR A 69 -10.34 -20.39 -10.32
C THR A 69 -11.73 -20.22 -10.92
N THR A 70 -12.46 -19.16 -10.58
CA THR A 70 -13.86 -18.99 -10.99
C THR A 70 -14.03 -18.43 -12.40
N GLU A 71 -13.16 -17.50 -12.81
CA GLU A 71 -13.27 -16.83 -14.13
C GLU A 71 -12.30 -17.42 -15.14
N ILE A 72 -11.03 -17.62 -14.75
CA ILE A 72 -10.02 -18.17 -15.68
C ILE A 72 -10.13 -19.69 -15.78
N GLY A 73 -10.70 -20.36 -14.77
CA GLY A 73 -10.89 -21.81 -14.76
C GLY A 73 -9.62 -22.60 -14.44
N LEU A 74 -8.61 -21.98 -13.83
CA LEU A 74 -7.39 -22.68 -13.42
C LEU A 74 -7.65 -23.62 -12.24
N PRO A 75 -6.94 -24.77 -12.16
CA PRO A 75 -6.99 -25.62 -10.99
C PRO A 75 -6.55 -24.88 -9.72
N PHE A 76 -7.16 -25.19 -8.57
CA PHE A 76 -6.84 -24.57 -7.28
C PHE A 76 -5.33 -24.58 -6.95
N THR A 77 -4.63 -25.65 -7.29
CA THR A 77 -3.17 -25.76 -7.10
C THR A 77 -2.42 -24.69 -7.88
N VAL A 78 -2.78 -24.45 -9.15
CA VAL A 78 -2.14 -23.45 -10.01
C VAL A 78 -2.48 -22.04 -9.56
N ALA A 79 -3.74 -21.80 -9.16
CA ALA A 79 -4.16 -20.53 -8.59
C ALA A 79 -3.41 -20.21 -7.28
N GLY A 80 -3.20 -21.21 -6.42
CA GLY A 80 -2.39 -21.06 -5.20
C GLY A 80 -0.92 -20.76 -5.47
N ILE A 81 -0.32 -21.42 -6.47
CA ILE A 81 1.05 -21.10 -6.93
C ILE A 81 1.12 -19.67 -7.46
N THR A 82 0.13 -19.25 -8.24
CA THR A 82 0.03 -17.90 -8.78
C THR A 82 -0.04 -16.86 -7.66
N TYR A 83 -0.87 -17.09 -6.65
CA TYR A 83 -0.91 -16.22 -5.48
C TYR A 83 0.40 -16.21 -4.68
N SER A 84 1.05 -17.37 -4.55
CA SER A 84 2.36 -17.45 -3.90
C SER A 84 3.41 -16.65 -4.68
N ALA A 85 3.36 -16.67 -6.00
CA ALA A 85 4.22 -15.88 -6.88
C ALA A 85 3.95 -14.37 -6.74
N LEU A 86 2.69 -13.96 -6.57
CA LEU A 86 2.32 -12.56 -6.24
C LEU A 86 3.04 -12.11 -4.95
N GLN A 87 2.93 -12.93 -3.89
CA GLN A 87 3.52 -12.60 -2.59
C GLN A 87 5.06 -12.59 -2.65
N MET A 88 5.66 -13.52 -3.39
CA MET A 88 7.11 -13.57 -3.60
C MET A 88 7.60 -12.36 -4.38
N GLY A 89 6.93 -11.99 -5.46
CA GLY A 89 7.21 -10.77 -6.22
C GLY A 89 7.16 -9.54 -5.33
N GLY A 90 6.18 -9.49 -4.43
CA GLY A 90 6.07 -8.45 -3.41
C GLY A 90 7.23 -8.40 -2.41
N LEU A 91 7.63 -9.56 -1.89
CA LEU A 91 8.76 -9.67 -0.98
C LEU A 91 10.07 -9.20 -1.62
N CYS A 92 10.39 -9.72 -2.81
CA CYS A 92 11.55 -9.30 -3.57
C CYS A 92 11.46 -7.82 -3.95
N GLY A 93 10.26 -7.36 -4.30
CA GLY A 93 9.96 -5.98 -4.64
C GLY A 93 10.30 -5.01 -3.52
N ARG A 94 10.03 -5.35 -2.25
CA ARG A 94 10.37 -4.46 -1.11
C ARG A 94 11.87 -4.16 -1.03
N ILE A 95 12.70 -5.17 -1.27
CA ILE A 95 14.16 -5.03 -1.28
C ILE A 95 14.59 -4.20 -2.49
N LEU A 96 14.09 -4.55 -3.67
CA LEU A 96 14.44 -3.88 -4.92
C LEU A 96 14.03 -2.41 -4.91
N VAL A 97 12.81 -2.11 -4.49
CA VAL A 97 12.26 -0.75 -4.42
C VAL A 97 13.02 0.11 -3.42
N GLY A 98 13.38 -0.43 -2.26
CA GLY A 98 14.23 0.27 -1.30
C GLY A 98 15.57 0.65 -1.93
N TRP A 99 16.25 -0.32 -2.54
CA TRP A 99 17.52 -0.10 -3.22
C TRP A 99 17.42 0.89 -4.39
N ILE A 100 16.36 0.79 -5.21
CA ILE A 100 16.09 1.73 -6.32
C ILE A 100 15.86 3.15 -5.76
N SER A 101 15.06 3.27 -4.69
CA SER A 101 14.77 4.55 -4.05
C SER A 101 16.04 5.22 -3.54
N ASP A 102 16.93 4.45 -2.92
CA ASP A 102 18.22 4.94 -2.43
C ASP A 102 19.14 5.39 -3.58
N ARG A 103 19.13 4.66 -4.70
CA ARG A 103 19.91 4.99 -5.90
C ARG A 103 19.39 6.22 -6.65
N ILE A 104 18.08 6.37 -6.76
CA ILE A 104 17.45 7.55 -7.40
C ILE A 104 17.55 8.78 -6.50
N GLY A 105 17.62 8.58 -5.17
CA GLY A 105 17.63 9.66 -4.19
C GLY A 105 16.27 10.33 -4.00
N SER A 106 15.19 9.74 -4.52
CA SER A 106 13.83 10.27 -4.39
C SER A 106 12.81 9.16 -4.15
N ILE A 107 12.24 9.16 -2.95
CA ILE A 107 11.18 8.23 -2.55
C ILE A 107 9.90 8.50 -3.36
N LEU A 108 9.53 9.77 -3.56
CA LEU A 108 8.35 10.15 -4.33
C LEU A 108 8.46 9.72 -5.80
N ALA A 109 9.64 9.84 -6.43
CA ALA A 109 9.85 9.35 -7.79
C ALA A 109 9.61 7.84 -7.88
N THR A 110 10.14 7.09 -6.94
CA THR A 110 9.98 5.63 -6.87
C THR A 110 8.52 5.23 -6.65
N LEU A 111 7.81 5.89 -5.74
CA LEU A 111 6.38 5.68 -5.50
C LEU A 111 5.54 5.98 -6.75
N LYS A 112 5.87 7.04 -7.52
CA LYS A 112 5.17 7.37 -8.78
C LYS A 112 5.33 6.26 -9.81
N VAL A 113 6.53 5.70 -9.96
CA VAL A 113 6.78 4.55 -10.86
C VAL A 113 5.97 3.33 -10.43
N LEU A 114 5.93 3.03 -9.12
CA LEU A 114 5.13 1.92 -8.61
C LEU A 114 3.63 2.12 -8.82
N ALA A 115 3.13 3.36 -8.69
CA ALA A 115 1.73 3.68 -8.95
C ALA A 115 1.37 3.43 -10.42
N VAL A 116 2.19 3.91 -11.36
CA VAL A 116 2.03 3.65 -12.80
C VAL A 116 2.08 2.15 -13.09
N LEU A 117 3.11 1.46 -12.59
CA LEU A 117 3.28 0.03 -12.84
C LEU A 117 2.11 -0.77 -12.27
N THR A 118 1.61 -0.42 -11.08
CA THR A 118 0.43 -1.02 -10.49
C THR A 118 -0.82 -0.78 -11.33
N THR A 119 -1.03 0.42 -11.87
CA THR A 119 -2.15 0.67 -12.80
C THR A 119 -2.06 -0.21 -14.03
N VAL A 120 -0.90 -0.23 -14.70
CA VAL A 120 -0.71 -1.00 -15.94
C VAL A 120 -0.86 -2.49 -15.69
N MET A 121 -0.26 -3.02 -14.62
CA MET A 121 -0.35 -4.43 -14.27
C MET A 121 -1.76 -4.83 -13.85
N THR A 122 -2.49 -3.98 -13.11
CA THR A 122 -3.89 -4.26 -12.75
C THR A 122 -4.81 -4.28 -13.98
N LEU A 123 -4.58 -3.38 -14.96
CA LEU A 123 -5.26 -3.45 -16.25
C LEU A 123 -4.89 -4.73 -17.01
N ALA A 124 -3.62 -5.12 -17.00
CA ALA A 124 -3.17 -6.35 -17.64
C ALA A 124 -3.83 -7.59 -17.01
N ILE A 125 -4.00 -7.62 -15.68
CA ILE A 125 -4.78 -8.67 -14.99
C ILE A 125 -6.20 -8.75 -15.55
N ALA A 126 -6.87 -7.63 -15.76
CA ALA A 126 -8.24 -7.61 -16.30
C ALA A 126 -8.34 -8.21 -17.71
N THR A 127 -7.25 -8.29 -18.47
CA THR A 127 -7.20 -8.88 -19.81
C THR A 127 -6.91 -10.38 -19.83
N ILE A 128 -6.60 -10.98 -18.68
CA ILE A 128 -6.38 -12.43 -18.59
C ILE A 128 -7.69 -13.13 -18.96
N ALA A 129 -7.59 -14.08 -19.89
CA ALA A 129 -8.72 -14.86 -20.36
C ALA A 129 -8.42 -16.37 -20.23
N PRO A 130 -9.47 -17.21 -20.22
CA PRO A 130 -9.30 -18.66 -20.29
C PRO A 130 -8.40 -19.08 -21.46
N GLY A 131 -7.49 -20.02 -21.22
CA GLY A 131 -6.55 -20.54 -22.22
C GLY A 131 -5.21 -19.80 -22.32
N TRP A 132 -5.00 -18.71 -21.57
CA TRP A 132 -3.68 -18.07 -21.48
C TRP A 132 -2.62 -19.05 -20.94
N PRO A 133 -1.38 -19.02 -21.47
CA PRO A 133 -0.32 -19.86 -20.95
C PRO A 133 0.02 -19.51 -19.49
N VAL A 134 0.00 -20.51 -18.61
CA VAL A 134 0.30 -20.34 -17.18
C VAL A 134 1.62 -19.60 -16.92
N PRO A 135 2.73 -19.83 -17.65
CA PRO A 135 3.96 -19.07 -17.44
C PRO A 135 3.81 -17.56 -17.67
N VAL A 136 2.97 -17.15 -18.62
CA VAL A 136 2.70 -15.73 -18.91
C VAL A 136 1.90 -15.10 -17.78
N ILE A 137 0.87 -15.81 -17.27
CA ILE A 137 0.10 -15.39 -16.10
C ILE A 137 1.04 -15.22 -14.90
N LEU A 138 1.90 -16.21 -14.63
CA LEU A 138 2.85 -16.14 -13.51
C LEU A 138 3.79 -14.94 -13.62
N MET A 139 4.35 -14.67 -14.79
CA MET A 139 5.21 -13.51 -15.00
C MET A 139 4.46 -12.20 -14.68
N LEU A 140 3.26 -12.04 -15.23
CA LEU A 140 2.41 -10.88 -14.99
C LEU A 140 2.11 -10.71 -13.49
N ILE A 141 1.80 -11.81 -12.80
CA ILE A 141 1.46 -11.79 -11.38
C ILE A 141 2.68 -11.47 -10.51
N VAL A 142 3.87 -11.98 -10.84
CA VAL A 142 5.11 -11.63 -10.13
C VAL A 142 5.38 -10.12 -10.24
N VAL A 143 5.24 -9.55 -11.44
CA VAL A 143 5.45 -8.10 -11.64
C VAL A 143 4.37 -7.28 -10.92
N THR A 144 3.11 -7.74 -10.94
CA THR A 144 2.03 -7.12 -10.16
C THR A 144 2.36 -7.13 -8.67
N GLY A 145 2.84 -8.26 -8.15
CA GLY A 145 3.23 -8.39 -6.75
C GLY A 145 4.33 -7.41 -6.38
N LEU A 146 5.36 -7.33 -7.24
CA LEU A 146 6.46 -6.39 -7.09
C LEU A 146 6.00 -4.94 -7.08
N SER A 147 5.03 -4.55 -7.90
CA SER A 147 4.57 -3.16 -7.97
C SER A 147 3.56 -2.80 -6.87
N ALA A 148 2.54 -3.64 -6.70
CA ALA A 148 1.36 -3.31 -5.91
C ALA A 148 1.55 -3.50 -4.41
N THR A 149 2.56 -4.28 -3.97
CA THR A 149 2.68 -4.69 -2.56
C THR A 149 3.96 -4.18 -1.86
N SER A 150 4.94 -3.71 -2.64
CA SER A 150 6.29 -3.37 -2.16
C SER A 150 6.45 -1.96 -1.57
N TRP A 151 5.50 -1.07 -1.84
CA TRP A 151 5.58 0.36 -1.53
C TRP A 151 5.56 0.71 -0.03
N ASN A 152 5.05 -0.18 0.83
CA ASN A 152 4.78 0.12 2.26
C ASN A 152 6.02 0.64 3.02
N GLY A 153 7.20 0.07 2.76
CA GLY A 153 8.43 0.45 3.47
C GLY A 153 8.90 1.85 3.13
N ILE A 154 9.02 2.17 1.83
CA ILE A 154 9.43 3.50 1.38
C ILE A 154 8.38 4.58 1.70
N HIS A 155 7.09 4.23 1.67
CA HIS A 155 6.02 5.12 2.11
C HIS A 155 6.17 5.50 3.58
N LEU A 156 6.39 4.52 4.47
CA LEU A 156 6.56 4.80 5.89
C LEU A 156 7.81 5.63 6.17
N ALA A 157 8.90 5.38 5.44
CA ALA A 157 10.11 6.19 5.50
C ALA A 157 9.85 7.65 5.09
N GLU A 158 9.05 7.87 4.04
CA GLU A 158 8.67 9.22 3.60
C GLU A 158 7.75 9.92 4.60
N VAL A 159 6.78 9.20 5.18
CA VAL A 159 5.93 9.73 6.24
C VAL A 159 6.77 10.15 7.45
N ALA A 160 7.73 9.33 7.85
CA ALA A 160 8.63 9.65 8.96
C ALA A 160 9.52 10.86 8.65
N ARG A 161 10.00 10.99 7.41
CA ARG A 161 10.81 12.13 6.94
C ARG A 161 10.04 13.45 6.95
N LEU A 162 8.76 13.42 6.61
CA LEU A 162 7.89 14.61 6.54
C LEU A 162 7.20 14.94 7.88
N ALA A 163 7.22 14.02 8.83
CA ALA A 163 6.56 14.21 10.11
C ALA A 163 7.37 15.17 11.01
N PRO A 164 6.71 16.04 11.79
CA PRO A 164 7.39 16.83 12.81
C PRO A 164 8.09 15.92 13.83
N GLU A 165 9.31 16.29 14.25
CA GLU A 165 10.13 15.46 15.18
C GLU A 165 9.37 15.00 16.43
N ARG A 166 8.48 15.86 16.96
CA ARG A 166 7.69 15.59 18.17
C ARG A 166 6.46 14.70 17.94
N ALA A 167 6.10 14.42 16.68
CA ALA A 167 4.87 13.73 16.29
C ALA A 167 5.09 12.64 15.22
N VAL A 168 6.32 12.17 15.03
CA VAL A 168 6.66 11.13 14.04
C VAL A 168 5.83 9.86 14.27
N GLY A 169 5.76 9.40 15.51
CA GLY A 169 4.98 8.21 15.90
C GLY A 169 3.49 8.36 15.57
N ASP A 170 2.88 9.47 15.98
CA ASP A 170 1.45 9.72 15.74
C ASP A 170 1.13 9.88 14.25
N THR A 171 2.00 10.55 13.50
CA THR A 171 1.83 10.75 12.05
C THR A 171 1.94 9.43 11.29
N ALA A 172 2.94 8.62 11.63
CA ALA A 172 3.11 7.28 11.08
C ALA A 172 1.91 6.38 11.39
N ALA A 173 1.47 6.36 12.66
CA ALA A 173 0.30 5.60 13.09
C ALA A 173 -0.97 6.03 12.34
N GLY A 174 -1.15 7.34 12.12
CA GLY A 174 -2.29 7.87 11.36
C GLY A 174 -2.31 7.38 9.93
N SER A 175 -1.18 7.49 9.22
CA SER A 175 -1.11 6.99 7.84
C SER A 175 -1.31 5.49 7.77
N VAL A 176 -0.73 4.73 8.70
CA VAL A 176 -0.83 3.26 8.75
C VAL A 176 -2.27 2.82 9.05
N PHE A 177 -2.98 3.54 9.94
CA PHE A 177 -4.38 3.28 10.24
C PHE A 177 -5.25 3.34 8.97
N PHE A 178 -5.12 4.40 8.16
CA PHE A 178 -5.86 4.51 6.90
C PHE A 178 -5.45 3.46 5.88
N THR A 179 -4.16 3.12 5.81
CA THR A 179 -3.66 2.03 4.96
C THR A 179 -4.30 0.69 5.33
N PHE A 180 -4.35 0.33 6.61
CA PHE A 180 -4.99 -0.92 7.04
C PHE A 180 -6.51 -0.92 6.85
N LEU A 181 -7.16 0.22 7.09
CA LEU A 181 -8.57 0.37 6.78
C LEU A 181 -8.83 0.12 5.29
N ALA A 182 -7.98 0.64 4.40
CA ALA A 182 -8.06 0.41 2.96
C ALA A 182 -7.83 -1.07 2.58
N TYR A 183 -6.89 -1.77 3.24
CA TYR A 183 -6.72 -3.21 3.05
C TYR A 183 -7.98 -4.01 3.36
N SER A 184 -8.71 -3.63 4.40
CA SER A 184 -9.95 -4.32 4.81
C SER A 184 -11.15 -3.92 3.95
N LEU A 185 -11.29 -2.64 3.60
CA LEU A 185 -12.41 -2.14 2.79
C LEU A 185 -12.27 -2.51 1.31
N GLY A 186 -11.04 -2.68 0.81
CA GLY A 186 -10.76 -3.02 -0.59
C GLY A 186 -11.56 -4.22 -1.10
N PRO A 187 -11.41 -5.40 -0.47
CA PRO A 187 -12.16 -6.59 -0.83
C PRO A 187 -13.68 -6.41 -0.74
N LEU A 188 -14.19 -5.67 0.25
CA LEU A 188 -15.63 -5.45 0.40
C LEU A 188 -16.21 -4.65 -0.78
N VAL A 189 -15.56 -3.55 -1.14
CA VAL A 189 -15.98 -2.71 -2.27
C VAL A 189 -15.81 -3.46 -3.60
N PHE A 190 -14.73 -4.23 -3.75
CA PHE A 190 -14.51 -5.04 -4.95
C PHE A 190 -15.56 -6.13 -5.11
N SER A 191 -15.93 -6.82 -4.03
CA SER A 191 -17.01 -7.82 -4.04
C SER A 191 -18.33 -7.23 -4.54
N LEU A 192 -18.70 -6.05 -4.02
CA LEU A 192 -19.89 -5.33 -4.47
C LEU A 192 -19.78 -4.90 -5.94
N ALA A 193 -18.61 -4.47 -6.39
CA ALA A 193 -18.37 -4.12 -7.79
C ALA A 193 -18.53 -5.34 -8.71
N VAL A 194 -17.99 -6.50 -8.34
CA VAL A 194 -18.17 -7.74 -9.09
C VAL A 194 -19.64 -8.15 -9.14
N ALA A 195 -20.36 -8.06 -8.01
CA ALA A 195 -21.79 -8.37 -7.95
C ALA A 195 -22.64 -7.44 -8.84
N ALA A 196 -22.29 -6.16 -8.91
CA ALA A 196 -23.00 -5.18 -9.72
C ALA A 196 -22.65 -5.26 -11.22
N LEU A 197 -21.39 -5.51 -11.56
CA LEU A 197 -20.89 -5.55 -12.94
C LEU A 197 -21.05 -6.92 -13.59
N GLY A 198 -21.17 -7.99 -12.80
CA GLY A 198 -21.21 -9.37 -13.27
C GLY A 198 -19.89 -9.86 -13.89
N SER A 199 -18.78 -9.15 -13.67
CA SER A 199 -17.48 -9.49 -14.27
C SER A 199 -16.31 -9.03 -13.40
N TYR A 200 -15.39 -9.95 -13.11
CA TYR A 200 -14.13 -9.64 -12.44
C TYR A 200 -13.22 -8.75 -13.28
N SER A 201 -13.16 -8.97 -14.60
CA SER A 201 -12.34 -8.15 -15.50
C SER A 201 -12.77 -6.68 -15.48
N LEU A 202 -14.07 -6.39 -15.46
CA LEU A 202 -14.57 -5.02 -15.32
C LEU A 202 -14.24 -4.44 -13.94
N ALA A 203 -14.38 -5.22 -12.87
CA ALA A 203 -14.03 -4.79 -11.51
C ALA A 203 -12.52 -4.51 -11.35
N PHE A 204 -11.65 -5.34 -11.94
CA PHE A 204 -10.20 -5.09 -11.96
C PHE A 204 -9.85 -3.86 -12.81
N SER A 205 -10.53 -3.66 -13.95
CA SER A 205 -10.34 -2.45 -14.77
C SER A 205 -10.69 -1.19 -13.99
N GLY A 206 -11.79 -1.20 -13.22
CA GLY A 206 -12.15 -0.12 -12.30
C GLY A 206 -11.13 0.06 -11.16
N THR A 207 -10.59 -1.04 -10.64
CA THR A 207 -9.56 -1.03 -9.59
C THR A 207 -8.28 -0.35 -10.05
N ALA A 208 -7.92 -0.45 -11.33
CA ALA A 208 -6.73 0.21 -11.87
C ALA A 208 -6.79 1.75 -11.76
N PHE A 209 -7.99 2.34 -11.70
CA PHE A 209 -8.18 3.77 -11.45
C PHE A 209 -7.57 4.22 -10.11
N LEU A 210 -7.53 3.33 -9.10
CA LEU A 210 -6.92 3.64 -7.81
C LEU A 210 -5.40 3.87 -7.93
N GLY A 211 -4.72 3.18 -8.84
CA GLY A 211 -3.31 3.49 -9.12
C GLY A 211 -3.12 4.87 -9.74
N LEU A 212 -4.09 5.37 -10.53
CA LEU A 212 -4.08 6.75 -11.03
C LEU A 212 -4.35 7.77 -9.92
N VAL A 213 -5.27 7.46 -9.00
CA VAL A 213 -5.50 8.26 -7.79
C VAL A 213 -4.21 8.34 -6.96
N ALA A 214 -3.49 7.22 -6.83
CA ALA A 214 -2.21 7.19 -6.15
C ALA A 214 -1.18 8.08 -6.84
N LEU A 215 -1.04 7.97 -8.16
CA LEU A 215 -0.14 8.81 -8.94
C LEU A 215 -0.47 10.30 -8.79
N TRP A 216 -1.75 10.65 -8.87
CA TRP A 216 -2.23 12.02 -8.68
C TRP A 216 -1.90 12.56 -7.29
N GLY A 217 -2.14 11.76 -6.24
CA GLY A 217 -1.79 12.10 -4.86
C GLY A 217 -0.28 12.34 -4.71
N LEU A 218 0.55 11.50 -5.32
CA LEU A 218 2.01 11.65 -5.29
C LEU A 218 2.50 12.89 -6.05
N ILE A 219 1.90 13.21 -7.19
CA ILE A 219 2.24 14.45 -7.94
C ILE A 219 1.92 15.69 -7.11
N ILE A 220 0.79 15.69 -6.40
CA ILE A 220 0.43 16.80 -5.50
C ILE A 220 1.38 16.88 -4.30
N ALA A 221 1.72 15.74 -3.70
CA ALA A 221 2.66 15.69 -2.58
C ALA A 221 4.03 16.26 -2.99
N ASP A 222 4.51 15.91 -4.18
CA ASP A 222 5.78 16.38 -4.75
C ASP A 222 5.77 17.89 -5.01
N ARG A 223 4.67 18.41 -5.60
CA ARG A 223 4.50 19.86 -5.82
C ARG A 223 4.46 20.65 -4.52
N ARG A 224 3.84 20.11 -3.47
CA ARG A 224 3.77 20.73 -2.14
C ARG A 224 5.04 20.59 -1.31
N ALA A 225 5.97 19.72 -1.71
CA ALA A 225 7.28 19.60 -1.08
C ALA A 225 8.29 20.62 -1.64
N CYS A 226 8.05 21.12 -2.86
CA CYS A 226 8.94 22.08 -3.54
C CYS A 226 8.52 23.55 -3.39
N GLY A 227 7.32 23.84 -2.89
CA GLY A 227 6.78 25.20 -2.73
C GLY A 227 6.55 25.54 -1.28
#